data_AF-A0AAV6JIK3-F1
#
_entry.id   AF-A0AAV6JIK3-F1
#
_cell.length_a   1.000
_cell.length_b   1.000
_cell.length_c   1.000
_cell.angle_alpha   90.00
_cell.angle_beta   90.00
_cell.angle_gamma   90.00
#
_symmetry.space_group_name_H-M   'P 1'
#
loop_
_entity.id
_entity.type
_entity.pdbx_description
1 polymer ?
#
loop_
_entity_poly.entity_id
_entity_poly.type
_entity_poly.pdbx_seq_one_letter_code
_entity_poly.pdbx_strand_id
1 'polypeptide(L)'
;MVLLVEKLSHSLKPSSKLENHHNHCHDHGRSEDLSASLRAFQSHVSSCMNKLSLDSITGSEFISLSWIHQCLELLSNLNRAFAKLVMEIDYPMSKWDITSTEEYLNYSLKLLDFLNVIASSLSDLGRARMSISHALSLIDGSPESAMERFKAVRLIKNLDKEIKVEEKEGGEEKRLCRGDKKWLFGEALMVMKRNGYWVCGIVLLGLSGDTRPWLEMEKLCRGFLSPSAMAAMEKNGAAKEVREVNDGVVYLVAAVAVGENYCEAGKNLEGKLEAMEKLLDGIGTRADGLFSEIMAGRIELLDSLRQMKP
;
A
#
# COMPACT_ATOMS: atom_id res chain seq x y z
N MET A 1 -22.96 4.27 7.89
CA MET A 1 -22.16 5.11 6.97
C MET A 1 -22.92 6.42 6.67
N VAL A 2 -23.30 7.18 7.71
CA VAL A 2 -24.03 8.47 7.62
C VAL A 2 -23.52 9.49 8.67
N LEU A 3 -22.77 9.04 9.68
CA LEU A 3 -22.35 9.91 10.80
C LEU A 3 -21.07 10.74 10.55
N LEU A 4 -20.44 10.61 9.38
CA LEU A 4 -19.29 11.46 8.99
C LEU A 4 -19.71 12.67 8.14
N VAL A 5 -20.95 12.71 7.65
CA VAL A 5 -21.45 13.79 6.77
C VAL A 5 -21.93 15.01 7.56
N GLU A 6 -22.38 14.85 8.80
CA GLU A 6 -22.98 15.97 9.56
C GLU A 6 -21.99 16.84 10.35
N LYS A 7 -20.76 16.38 10.60
CA LYS A 7 -19.81 17.15 11.41
C LYS A 7 -19.08 18.27 10.67
N LEU A 8 -19.14 18.29 9.34
CA LEU A 8 -18.48 19.32 8.52
C LEU A 8 -19.40 20.52 8.21
N SER A 9 -20.72 20.39 8.33
CA SER A 9 -21.67 21.43 7.89
C SER A 9 -22.10 22.44 8.96
N HIS A 10 -21.88 22.19 10.25
CA HIS A 10 -22.50 22.99 11.32
C HIS A 10 -21.64 24.06 12.02
N SER A 11 -20.37 24.27 11.67
CA SER A 11 -19.53 25.27 12.38
C SER A 11 -19.39 26.65 11.69
N LEU A 12 -20.03 26.86 10.54
CA LEU A 12 -19.97 28.15 9.84
C LEU A 12 -21.06 29.11 10.35
N LYS A 13 -20.78 29.81 11.46
CA LYS A 13 -21.34 31.14 11.74
C LYS A 13 -20.19 32.14 11.92
N PRO A 14 -20.10 33.19 11.10
CA PRO A 14 -19.08 34.22 11.29
C PRO A 14 -19.50 35.12 12.45
N SER A 15 -18.76 35.09 13.56
CA SER A 15 -18.83 36.15 14.56
C SER A 15 -18.01 37.33 14.06
N SER A 16 -18.68 38.38 13.61
CA SER A 16 -18.08 39.70 13.43
C SER A 16 -17.75 40.28 14.80
N LYS A 17 -16.47 40.55 15.07
CA LYS A 17 -16.06 41.56 16.04
C LYS A 17 -14.65 42.09 15.72
N LEU A 18 -14.58 43.40 15.78
CA LEU A 18 -13.54 44.34 15.40
C LEU A 18 -12.46 44.47 16.49
N GLU A 19 -11.22 44.80 16.07
CA GLU A 19 -10.09 45.38 16.83
C GLU A 19 -9.47 44.53 17.97
N ASN A 20 -8.16 44.38 18.13
CA ASN A 20 -7.12 45.42 18.15
C ASN A 20 -5.70 44.80 18.04
N HIS A 21 -4.74 45.58 17.54
CA HIS A 21 -3.32 45.21 17.43
C HIS A 21 -2.64 45.01 18.78
N HIS A 22 -2.15 43.79 19.07
CA HIS A 22 -0.95 43.57 19.89
C HIS A 22 -0.19 42.34 19.37
N ASN A 23 0.96 42.62 18.75
CA ASN A 23 1.90 41.61 18.27
C ASN A 23 2.90 41.21 19.37
N HIS A 24 3.37 39.96 19.24
CA HIS A 24 4.59 39.38 19.82
C HIS A 24 4.55 38.93 21.28
N CYS A 25 3.81 37.83 21.55
CA CYS A 25 4.21 36.87 22.59
C CYS A 25 3.55 35.46 22.45
N HIS A 26 2.65 35.24 21.49
CA HIS A 26 1.88 34.00 21.36
C HIS A 26 2.45 32.93 20.40
N ASP A 27 3.59 33.18 19.76
CA ASP A 27 4.05 32.33 18.64
C ASP A 27 4.83 31.08 19.08
N HIS A 28 5.47 31.10 20.25
CA HIS A 28 6.25 29.95 20.74
C HIS A 28 5.36 28.76 21.17
N GLY A 29 4.29 29.00 21.92
CA GLY A 29 3.40 27.91 22.36
C GLY A 29 2.67 27.22 21.20
N ARG A 30 2.24 28.00 20.19
CA ARG A 30 1.57 27.45 19.01
C ARG A 30 2.52 26.62 18.14
N SER A 31 3.77 27.04 17.97
CA SER A 31 4.79 26.29 17.23
C SER A 31 5.15 24.97 17.94
N GLU A 32 5.22 24.98 19.27
CA GLU A 32 5.45 23.78 20.08
C GLU A 32 4.31 22.77 19.94
N ASP A 33 3.05 23.22 20.02
CA ASP A 33 1.86 22.37 19.85
C ASP A 33 1.79 21.72 18.46
N LEU A 34 2.04 22.50 17.40
CA LEU A 34 2.04 22.00 16.03
C LEU A 34 3.15 20.95 15.80
N SER A 35 4.33 21.18 16.39
CA SER A 35 5.43 20.22 16.35
C SER A 35 5.16 18.95 17.16
N ALA A 36 4.33 19.04 18.21
CA ALA A 36 3.89 17.88 18.99
C ALA A 36 2.93 17.01 18.19
N SER A 37 2.00 17.60 17.43
CA SER A 37 1.10 16.85 16.53
C SER A 37 1.87 16.06 15.47
N LEU A 38 2.87 16.67 14.83
CA LEU A 38 3.72 15.95 13.85
C LEU A 38 4.49 14.80 14.52
N ARG A 39 5.06 15.02 15.71
CA ARG A 39 5.76 13.97 16.46
C ARG A 39 4.83 12.83 16.86
N ALA A 40 3.60 13.14 17.27
CA ALA A 40 2.58 12.15 17.59
C ALA A 40 2.20 11.32 16.34
N PHE A 41 2.02 11.98 15.19
CA PHE A 41 1.81 11.31 13.91
C PHE A 41 2.98 10.39 13.56
N GLN A 42 4.22 10.88 13.57
CA GLN A 42 5.42 10.10 13.27
C GLN A 42 5.58 8.91 14.21
N SER A 43 5.32 9.11 15.52
CA SER A 43 5.34 8.04 16.52
C SER A 43 4.25 6.99 16.26
N HIS A 44 3.04 7.42 15.87
CA HIS A 44 1.96 6.51 15.49
C HIS A 44 2.34 5.67 14.27
N VAL A 45 2.86 6.31 13.22
CA VAL A 45 3.37 5.60 12.02
C VAL A 45 4.44 4.59 12.43
N SER A 46 5.46 5.02 13.17
CA SER A 46 6.52 4.13 13.64
C SER A 46 6.00 2.95 14.45
N SER A 47 5.04 3.18 15.36
CA SER A 47 4.42 2.11 16.14
C SER A 47 3.66 1.11 15.28
N CYS A 48 2.87 1.58 14.31
CA CYS A 48 2.11 0.71 13.42
C CYS A 48 3.04 -0.15 12.55
N MET A 49 4.12 0.45 12.08
CA MET A 49 5.10 -0.27 11.28
C MET A 49 5.96 -1.26 12.10
N ASN A 50 6.34 -0.89 13.33
CA ASN A 50 7.02 -1.80 14.24
C ASN A 50 6.15 -3.02 14.56
N LYS A 51 4.83 -2.81 14.71
CA LYS A 51 3.88 -3.90 14.88
C LYS A 51 3.89 -4.87 13.69
N LEU A 52 3.82 -4.37 12.46
CA LEU A 52 3.91 -5.20 11.25
C LEU A 52 5.24 -5.94 11.13
N SER A 53 6.34 -5.31 11.55
CA SER A 53 7.66 -5.93 11.60
C SER A 53 7.69 -7.05 12.66
N LEU A 54 7.11 -6.85 13.84
CA LEU A 54 7.00 -7.89 14.87
C LEU A 54 6.10 -9.06 14.44
N ASP A 55 4.98 -8.78 13.79
CA ASP A 55 4.05 -9.80 13.29
C ASP A 55 4.74 -10.70 12.22
N SER A 56 5.76 -10.18 11.52
CA SER A 56 6.58 -10.95 10.57
C SER A 56 7.67 -11.82 11.21
N ILE A 57 8.07 -11.55 12.47
CA ILE A 57 9.16 -12.25 13.17
C ILE A 57 8.70 -13.60 13.75
N THR A 58 7.39 -13.82 13.90
CA THR A 58 6.81 -15.03 14.50
C THR A 58 6.91 -16.31 13.65
N GLY A 59 7.57 -16.29 12.48
CA GLY A 59 7.82 -17.47 11.66
C GLY A 59 9.00 -17.30 10.69
N SER A 60 9.51 -18.39 10.10
CA SER A 60 10.63 -18.35 9.15
C SER A 60 10.25 -17.83 7.75
N GLU A 61 8.99 -17.42 7.55
CA GLU A 61 8.44 -17.02 6.26
C GLU A 61 7.85 -15.61 6.35
N PHE A 62 8.71 -14.63 6.07
CA PHE A 62 8.44 -13.19 6.27
C PHE A 62 7.28 -12.64 5.40
N ILE A 63 6.98 -13.26 4.25
CA ILE A 63 5.96 -12.77 3.31
C ILE A 63 4.87 -13.84 3.15
N SER A 64 3.70 -13.59 3.74
CA SER A 64 2.45 -14.34 3.52
C SER A 64 1.37 -13.42 2.95
N LEU A 65 0.35 -14.00 2.30
CA LEU A 65 -0.82 -13.24 1.83
C LEU A 65 -1.59 -12.59 3.00
N SER A 66 -1.65 -13.26 4.16
CA SER A 66 -2.26 -12.68 5.37
C SER A 66 -1.50 -11.44 5.87
N TRP A 67 -0.18 -11.44 5.80
CA TRP A 67 0.65 -10.29 6.16
C TRP A 67 0.52 -9.16 5.13
N ILE A 68 0.47 -9.49 3.84
CA ILE A 68 0.19 -8.53 2.76
C ILE A 68 -1.15 -7.81 2.97
N HIS A 69 -2.19 -8.54 3.38
CA HIS A 69 -3.48 -7.95 3.73
C HIS A 69 -3.34 -6.89 4.84
N GLN A 70 -2.61 -7.21 5.91
CA GLN A 70 -2.35 -6.27 7.02
C GLN A 70 -1.55 -5.04 6.56
N CYS A 71 -0.61 -5.20 5.61
CA CYS A 71 0.12 -4.08 5.02
C CYS A 71 -0.82 -3.09 4.29
N LEU A 72 -1.84 -3.58 3.58
CA LEU A 72 -2.84 -2.70 2.94
C LEU A 72 -3.77 -2.01 3.95
N GLU A 73 -4.14 -2.71 5.04
CA GLU A 73 -4.91 -2.10 6.14
C GLU A 73 -4.14 -0.96 6.82
N LEU A 74 -2.83 -1.16 7.04
CA LEU A 74 -1.95 -0.12 7.53
C LEU A 74 -2.03 1.12 6.64
N LEU A 75 -1.98 0.98 5.32
CA LEU A 75 -2.01 2.14 4.42
C LEU A 75 -3.26 3.01 4.64
N SER A 76 -4.39 2.35 4.86
CA SER A 76 -5.66 3.02 5.19
C SER A 76 -5.58 3.75 6.53
N ASN A 77 -4.96 3.13 7.54
CA ASN A 77 -4.72 3.76 8.84
C ASN A 77 -3.79 4.98 8.74
N LEU A 78 -2.73 4.89 7.93
CA LEU A 78 -1.80 5.99 7.68
C LEU A 78 -2.51 7.16 7.00
N ASN A 79 -3.34 6.91 5.99
CA ASN A 79 -4.13 7.96 5.31
C ASN A 79 -5.07 8.68 6.30
N ARG A 80 -5.74 7.93 7.19
CA ARG A 80 -6.58 8.52 8.23
C ARG A 80 -5.78 9.32 9.26
N ALA A 81 -4.61 8.83 9.67
CA ALA A 81 -3.73 9.54 10.60
C ALA A 81 -3.20 10.84 9.99
N PHE A 82 -2.86 10.82 8.70
CA PHE A 82 -2.46 12.01 7.96
C PHE A 82 -3.60 13.04 7.88
N ALA A 83 -4.81 12.62 7.49
CA ALA A 83 -5.97 13.50 7.46
C ALA A 83 -6.24 14.13 8.85
N LYS A 84 -6.10 13.34 9.92
CA LYS A 84 -6.22 13.83 11.30
C LYS A 84 -5.16 14.90 11.61
N LEU A 85 -3.90 14.65 11.28
CA LEU A 85 -2.82 15.60 11.49
C LEU A 85 -3.09 16.92 10.76
N VAL A 86 -3.50 16.86 9.49
CA VAL A 86 -3.80 18.03 8.65
C VAL A 86 -4.87 18.92 9.29
N MET A 87 -5.86 18.32 9.96
CA MET A 87 -6.87 19.04 10.73
C MET A 87 -6.32 19.61 12.05
N GLU A 88 -5.52 18.83 12.79
CA GLU A 88 -4.90 19.27 14.06
C GLU A 88 -3.95 20.45 13.86
N ILE A 89 -3.22 20.51 12.73
CA ILE A 89 -2.36 21.65 12.41
C ILE A 89 -3.12 22.83 11.76
N ASP A 90 -4.44 22.73 11.60
CA ASP A 90 -5.28 23.74 10.93
C ASP A 90 -4.72 24.13 9.55
N TYR A 91 -4.37 23.12 8.75
CA TYR A 91 -3.94 23.27 7.36
C TYR A 91 -4.75 22.39 6.41
N PRO A 92 -6.11 22.47 6.43
CA PRO A 92 -6.97 21.67 5.56
C PRO A 92 -6.71 21.93 4.08
N MET A 93 -7.19 21.04 3.21
CA MET A 93 -7.03 21.10 1.74
C MET A 93 -7.35 22.49 1.16
N SER A 94 -8.35 23.17 1.72
CA SER A 94 -8.74 24.53 1.33
C SER A 94 -7.64 25.60 1.55
N LYS A 95 -6.63 25.32 2.37
CA LYS A 95 -5.53 26.25 2.67
C LYS A 95 -4.23 25.85 1.96
N TRP A 96 -4.23 24.79 1.17
CA TRP A 96 -3.04 24.33 0.47
C TRP A 96 -2.68 25.29 -0.66
N ASP A 97 -1.40 25.65 -0.73
CA ASP A 97 -0.89 26.37 -1.89
C ASP A 97 -0.72 25.44 -3.09
N ILE A 98 -0.35 26.02 -4.23
CA ILE A 98 -0.17 25.28 -5.49
C ILE A 98 0.86 24.16 -5.31
N THR A 99 1.94 24.41 -4.58
CA THR A 99 3.01 23.43 -4.34
C THR A 99 2.51 22.25 -3.49
N SER A 100 1.89 22.51 -2.34
CA SER A 100 1.32 21.46 -1.47
C SER A 100 0.25 20.64 -2.20
N THR A 101 -0.56 21.30 -3.02
CA THR A 101 -1.59 20.67 -3.85
C THR A 101 -0.96 19.73 -4.89
N GLU A 102 0.03 20.22 -5.66
CA GLU A 102 0.73 19.42 -6.66
C GLU A 102 1.43 18.21 -6.03
N GLU A 103 2.10 18.40 -4.90
CA GLU A 103 2.81 17.33 -4.20
C GLU A 103 1.88 16.22 -3.71
N TYR A 104 0.71 16.57 -3.15
CA TYR A 104 -0.28 15.60 -2.73
C TYR A 104 -0.93 14.89 -3.91
N LEU A 105 -1.26 15.63 -4.98
CA LEU A 105 -1.81 15.04 -6.21
C LEU A 105 -0.81 14.11 -6.89
N ASN A 106 0.49 14.43 -6.89
CA ASN A 106 1.50 13.53 -7.45
C ASN A 106 1.63 12.25 -6.61
N TYR A 107 1.69 12.40 -5.28
CA TYR A 107 1.72 11.25 -4.36
C TYR A 107 0.53 10.32 -4.55
N SER A 108 -0.68 10.88 -4.47
CA SER A 108 -1.91 10.09 -4.56
C SER A 108 -2.10 9.47 -5.94
N LEU A 109 -1.66 10.14 -7.02
CA LEU A 109 -1.66 9.54 -8.36
C LEU A 109 -0.74 8.32 -8.39
N LYS A 110 0.48 8.43 -7.85
CA LYS A 110 1.43 7.32 -7.87
C LYS A 110 0.94 6.11 -7.04
N LEU A 111 0.27 6.36 -5.92
CA LEU A 111 -0.38 5.28 -5.18
C LEU A 111 -1.49 4.60 -5.98
N LEU A 112 -2.30 5.35 -6.72
CA LEU A 112 -3.34 4.77 -7.57
C LEU A 112 -2.75 3.92 -8.70
N ASP A 113 -1.64 4.37 -9.30
CA ASP A 113 -0.90 3.57 -10.28
C ASP A 113 -0.45 2.23 -9.66
N PHE A 114 0.14 2.24 -8.46
CA PHE A 114 0.51 1.01 -7.78
C PHE A 114 -0.67 0.11 -7.46
N LEU A 115 -1.81 0.67 -7.05
CA LEU A 115 -3.02 -0.10 -6.78
C LEU A 115 -3.60 -0.74 -8.05
N ASN A 116 -3.49 -0.07 -9.20
CA ASN A 116 -3.84 -0.66 -10.49
C ASN A 116 -2.93 -1.85 -10.84
N VAL A 117 -1.63 -1.72 -10.61
CA VAL A 117 -0.67 -2.83 -10.80
C VAL A 117 -0.99 -3.99 -9.85
N ILE A 118 -1.33 -3.70 -8.60
CA ILE A 118 -1.75 -4.71 -7.62
C ILE A 118 -3.02 -5.42 -8.10
N ALA A 119 -4.03 -4.69 -8.57
CA ALA A 119 -5.27 -5.28 -9.11
C ALA A 119 -5.00 -6.16 -10.34
N SER A 120 -4.09 -5.73 -11.23
CA SER A 120 -3.62 -6.53 -12.36
C SER A 120 -2.92 -7.82 -11.90
N SER A 121 -2.04 -7.72 -10.89
CA SER A 121 -1.34 -8.86 -10.28
C SER A 121 -2.31 -9.88 -9.69
N LEU A 122 -3.34 -9.41 -8.97
CA LEU A 122 -4.40 -10.26 -8.43
C LEU A 122 -5.19 -10.96 -9.54
N SER A 123 -5.50 -10.25 -10.63
CA SER A 123 -6.20 -10.83 -11.78
C SER A 123 -5.39 -11.92 -12.47
N ASP A 124 -4.07 -11.73 -12.60
CA ASP A 124 -3.17 -12.73 -13.17
C ASP A 124 -3.02 -13.96 -12.26
N LEU A 125 -2.95 -13.76 -10.94
CA LEU A 125 -3.00 -14.87 -9.97
C LEU A 125 -4.31 -15.65 -10.07
N GLY A 126 -5.44 -14.94 -10.18
CA GLY A 126 -6.76 -15.56 -10.39
C GLY A 126 -6.80 -16.40 -11.67
N ARG A 127 -6.28 -15.88 -12.78
CA ARG A 127 -6.18 -16.63 -14.05
C ARG A 127 -5.30 -17.87 -13.91
N ALA A 128 -4.15 -17.75 -13.26
CA ALA A 128 -3.24 -18.87 -13.04
C ALA A 128 -3.89 -19.96 -12.19
N ARG A 129 -4.57 -19.58 -11.10
CA ARG A 129 -5.35 -20.49 -10.24
C ARG A 129 -6.42 -21.24 -11.05
N MET A 130 -7.20 -20.54 -11.86
CA MET A 130 -8.24 -21.17 -12.70
C MET A 130 -7.63 -22.14 -13.72
N SER A 131 -6.46 -21.81 -14.29
CA SER A 131 -5.73 -22.72 -15.18
C SER A 131 -5.29 -24.00 -14.47
N ILE A 132 -4.76 -23.88 -13.24
CA ILE A 132 -4.32 -25.04 -12.44
C ILE A 132 -5.51 -25.89 -12.02
N SER A 133 -6.60 -25.27 -11.57
CA SER A 133 -7.84 -25.96 -11.18
C SER A 133 -8.43 -26.75 -12.35
N HIS A 134 -8.39 -26.17 -13.55
CA HIS A 134 -8.80 -26.87 -14.75
C HIS A 134 -7.85 -28.00 -15.12
N ALA A 135 -6.53 -27.83 -15.00
CA ALA A 135 -5.57 -28.91 -15.21
C ALA A 135 -5.81 -30.08 -14.24
N LEU A 136 -6.12 -29.80 -12.97
CA LEU A 136 -6.53 -30.80 -11.99
C LEU A 136 -7.79 -31.57 -12.45
N SER A 137 -8.79 -30.90 -13.00
CA SER A 137 -10.00 -31.58 -13.51
C SER A 137 -9.75 -32.52 -14.70
N LEU A 138 -8.64 -32.33 -15.42
CA LEU A 138 -8.28 -33.14 -16.58
C LEU A 138 -7.36 -34.31 -16.22
N ILE A 139 -6.80 -34.36 -15.01
CA ILE A 139 -5.71 -35.27 -14.67
C ILE A 139 -6.10 -36.75 -14.79
N ASP A 140 -7.35 -37.11 -14.47
CA ASP A 140 -7.84 -38.49 -14.52
C ASP A 140 -8.22 -38.95 -15.94
N GLY A 141 -8.55 -38.01 -16.83
CA GLY A 141 -9.07 -38.29 -18.18
C GLY A 141 -8.10 -38.01 -19.32
N SER A 142 -7.19 -37.06 -19.14
CA SER A 142 -6.16 -36.67 -20.12
C SER A 142 -4.93 -36.08 -19.41
N PRO A 143 -4.07 -36.93 -18.82
CA PRO A 143 -2.88 -36.49 -18.09
C PRO A 143 -1.93 -35.62 -18.93
N GLU A 144 -1.74 -35.95 -20.21
CA GLU A 144 -0.89 -35.17 -21.13
C GLU A 144 -1.41 -33.73 -21.31
N SER A 145 -2.72 -33.57 -21.49
CA SER A 145 -3.37 -32.25 -21.60
C SER A 145 -3.32 -31.47 -20.27
N ALA A 146 -3.36 -32.16 -19.13
CA ALA A 146 -3.18 -31.56 -17.82
C ALA A 146 -1.75 -31.04 -17.65
N MET A 147 -0.74 -31.82 -18.06
CA MET A 147 0.68 -31.44 -17.99
C MET A 147 1.02 -30.19 -18.81
N GLU A 148 0.44 -30.02 -20.01
CA GLU A 148 0.63 -28.80 -20.82
C GLU A 148 0.10 -27.52 -20.13
N ARG A 149 -0.85 -27.68 -19.21
CA ARG A 149 -1.55 -26.59 -18.50
C ARG A 149 -1.03 -26.34 -17.09
N PHE A 150 -0.30 -27.29 -16.50
CA PHE A 150 0.46 -27.09 -15.27
C PHE A 150 1.66 -26.16 -15.53
N LYS A 151 1.36 -24.86 -15.61
CA LYS A 151 2.38 -23.81 -15.62
C LYS A 151 2.45 -23.22 -14.21
N ALA A 152 3.67 -23.09 -13.71
CA ALA A 152 3.92 -22.27 -12.52
C ALA A 152 3.26 -20.90 -12.71
N VAL A 153 2.79 -20.33 -11.62
CA VAL A 153 2.19 -18.99 -11.57
C VAL A 153 3.26 -18.00 -12.04
N ARG A 154 3.30 -17.72 -13.35
CA ARG A 154 4.24 -16.77 -13.96
C ARG A 154 3.63 -15.39 -13.85
N LEU A 155 4.21 -14.59 -12.97
CA LEU A 155 3.75 -13.26 -12.67
C LEU A 155 4.39 -12.18 -13.55
N ILE A 156 3.71 -11.04 -13.55
CA ILE A 156 3.81 -9.90 -14.47
C ILE A 156 5.25 -9.56 -14.87
N LYS A 157 5.51 -9.50 -16.18
CA LYS A 157 6.85 -9.20 -16.74
C LYS A 157 7.11 -7.71 -17.02
N ASN A 158 6.10 -6.84 -16.95
CA ASN A 158 6.13 -5.51 -17.56
C ASN A 158 6.05 -4.34 -16.57
N LEU A 159 6.75 -4.43 -15.45
CA LEU A 159 6.70 -3.40 -14.41
C LEU A 159 7.58 -2.17 -14.67
N ASP A 160 8.58 -2.31 -15.56
CA ASP A 160 9.66 -1.35 -15.78
C ASP A 160 9.19 0.01 -16.32
N LYS A 161 7.98 0.09 -16.90
CA LYS A 161 7.43 1.35 -17.45
C LYS A 161 6.53 2.10 -16.47
N GLU A 162 5.93 1.42 -15.50
CA GLU A 162 4.91 2.01 -14.61
C GLU A 162 5.50 2.45 -13.25
N ILE A 163 6.61 1.84 -12.80
CA ILE A 163 7.20 2.07 -11.46
C ILE A 163 8.41 3.00 -11.45
N LYS A 164 8.64 3.80 -12.49
CA LYS A 164 9.60 4.92 -12.33
C LYS A 164 9.06 5.89 -11.30
N VAL A 165 9.69 5.94 -10.13
CA VAL A 165 9.51 7.01 -9.16
C VAL A 165 10.63 7.99 -9.43
N GLU A 166 10.29 9.16 -9.97
CA GLU A 166 11.25 10.23 -10.14
C GLU A 166 11.57 10.82 -8.76
N GLU A 167 12.84 10.75 -8.36
CA GLU A 167 13.37 11.62 -7.32
C GLU A 167 13.33 13.04 -7.89
N LYS A 168 12.35 13.87 -7.47
CA LYS A 168 12.56 15.31 -7.60
C LYS A 168 13.69 15.65 -6.62
N GLU A 169 14.91 15.85 -7.15
CA GLU A 169 15.94 16.61 -6.45
C GLU A 169 15.28 17.89 -5.93
N GLY A 170 15.44 18.15 -4.64
CA GLY A 170 14.77 19.24 -3.94
C GLY A 170 14.92 20.55 -4.69
N GLY A 171 13.84 21.00 -5.33
CA GLY A 171 13.76 22.35 -5.86
C GLY A 171 14.01 23.33 -4.72
N GLU A 172 14.84 24.35 -4.98
CA GLU A 172 15.34 25.35 -4.04
C GLU A 172 14.41 25.53 -2.84
N GLU A 173 14.78 24.87 -1.74
CA GLU A 173 14.08 24.94 -0.48
C GLU A 173 14.23 26.39 0.01
N LYS A 174 13.25 27.25 -0.28
CA LYS A 174 13.03 28.44 0.54
C LYS A 174 12.93 27.90 1.95
N ARG A 175 13.98 28.11 2.74
CA ARG A 175 14.16 27.68 4.13
C ARG A 175 12.88 27.96 4.91
N LEU A 176 11.92 27.04 4.90
CA LEU A 176 10.67 27.18 5.64
C LEU A 176 11.06 27.08 7.11
N CYS A 177 10.59 28.02 7.92
CA CYS A 177 10.90 28.00 9.34
C CYS A 177 10.35 26.72 9.95
N ARG A 178 11.18 25.98 10.68
CA ARG A 178 10.77 24.81 11.46
C ARG A 178 9.63 25.24 12.39
N GLY A 179 8.43 24.69 12.18
CA GLY A 179 7.20 25.09 12.87
C GLY A 179 6.12 25.71 11.97
N ASP A 180 6.42 26.00 10.70
CA ASP A 180 5.39 26.40 9.72
C ASP A 180 4.49 25.20 9.37
N LYS A 181 3.18 25.44 9.26
CA LYS A 181 2.17 24.44 8.90
C LYS A 181 2.46 23.78 7.55
N LYS A 182 2.94 24.55 6.57
CA LYS A 182 3.34 24.02 5.27
C LYS A 182 4.52 23.05 5.40
N TRP A 183 5.50 23.39 6.22
CA TRP A 183 6.64 22.51 6.50
C TRP A 183 6.20 21.21 7.18
N LEU A 184 5.35 21.31 8.21
CA LEU A 184 4.80 20.14 8.91
C LEU A 184 3.98 19.22 8.00
N PHE A 185 3.18 19.81 7.10
CA PHE A 185 2.47 19.09 6.05
C PHE A 185 3.44 18.36 5.12
N GLY A 186 4.49 19.03 4.64
CA GLY A 186 5.51 18.44 3.77
C GLY A 186 6.19 17.24 4.43
N GLU A 187 6.61 17.39 5.69
CA GLU A 187 7.20 16.29 6.48
C GLU A 187 6.25 15.10 6.61
N ALA A 188 4.98 15.36 6.94
CA ALA A 188 3.99 14.30 7.06
C ALA A 188 3.70 13.62 5.72
N LEU A 189 3.65 14.38 4.62
CA LEU A 189 3.46 13.85 3.28
C LEU A 189 4.65 13.01 2.84
N MET A 190 5.87 13.37 3.23
CA MET A 190 7.07 12.55 2.98
C MET A 190 7.03 11.23 3.74
N VAL A 191 6.57 11.23 4.99
CA VAL A 191 6.30 9.99 5.74
C VAL A 191 5.26 9.14 5.02
N MET A 192 4.17 9.73 4.53
CA MET A 192 3.14 9.03 3.76
C MET A 192 3.66 8.44 2.44
N LYS A 193 4.45 9.21 1.68
CA LYS A 193 5.12 8.77 0.45
C LYS A 193 5.99 7.56 0.70
N ARG A 194 6.92 7.67 1.67
CA ARG A 194 7.86 6.60 2.01
C ARG A 194 7.15 5.32 2.41
N ASN A 195 6.27 5.40 3.40
CA ASN A 195 5.60 4.20 3.92
C ASN A 195 4.62 3.61 2.89
N GLY A 196 3.95 4.47 2.10
CA GLY A 196 3.01 3.98 1.12
C GLY A 196 3.64 3.29 -0.07
N TYR A 197 4.73 3.84 -0.59
CA TYR A 197 5.48 3.17 -1.64
C TYR A 197 6.09 1.87 -1.12
N TRP A 198 6.69 1.90 0.08
CA TRP A 198 7.20 0.68 0.71
C TRP A 198 6.15 -0.44 0.79
N VAL A 199 4.94 -0.14 1.30
CA VAL A 199 3.84 -1.11 1.37
C VAL A 199 3.48 -1.65 -0.02
N CYS A 200 3.31 -0.79 -1.01
CA CYS A 200 3.00 -1.21 -2.37
C CYS A 200 4.07 -2.13 -2.95
N GLY A 201 5.36 -1.86 -2.69
CA GLY A 201 6.47 -2.67 -3.16
C GLY A 201 6.47 -4.07 -2.56
N ILE A 202 6.17 -4.17 -1.27
CA ILE A 202 6.02 -5.45 -0.57
C ILE A 202 4.83 -6.25 -1.11
N VAL A 203 3.68 -5.60 -1.29
CA VAL A 203 2.48 -6.26 -1.84
C VAL A 203 2.80 -6.80 -3.23
N LEU A 204 3.41 -5.98 -4.10
CA LEU A 204 3.79 -6.39 -5.45
C LEU A 204 4.83 -7.52 -5.43
N LEU A 205 5.85 -7.46 -4.58
CA LEU A 205 6.81 -8.54 -4.41
C LEU A 205 6.12 -9.84 -4.02
N GLY A 206 5.25 -9.80 -3.02
CA GLY A 206 4.56 -11.00 -2.54
C GLY A 206 3.58 -11.58 -3.55
N LEU A 207 2.86 -10.73 -4.28
CA LEU A 207 1.96 -11.19 -5.33
C LEU A 207 2.71 -11.70 -6.56
N SER A 208 3.82 -11.06 -6.95
CA SER A 208 4.53 -11.32 -8.21
C SER A 208 5.77 -12.19 -8.13
N GLY A 209 6.37 -12.30 -6.95
CA GLY A 209 7.71 -12.86 -6.82
C GLY A 209 8.80 -12.08 -7.55
N ASP A 210 8.49 -10.92 -8.15
CA ASP A 210 9.45 -10.05 -8.79
C ASP A 210 10.05 -9.08 -7.76
N THR A 211 11.37 -9.13 -7.62
CA THR A 211 12.11 -8.27 -6.69
C THR A 211 12.33 -6.85 -7.24
N ARG A 212 12.14 -6.62 -8.55
CA ARG A 212 12.33 -5.30 -9.17
C ARG A 212 11.44 -4.19 -8.58
N PRO A 213 10.10 -4.33 -8.46
CA PRO A 213 9.27 -3.30 -7.80
C PRO A 213 9.78 -2.92 -6.43
N TRP A 214 10.13 -3.94 -5.67
CA TRP A 214 10.62 -3.80 -4.31
C TRP A 214 11.95 -3.05 -4.28
N LEU A 215 12.92 -3.43 -5.11
CA LEU A 215 14.24 -2.79 -5.18
C LEU A 215 14.17 -1.32 -5.60
N GLU A 216 13.29 -0.98 -6.55
CA GLU A 216 13.06 0.42 -6.93
C GLU A 216 12.46 1.23 -5.78
N MET A 217 11.57 0.63 -4.98
CA MET A 217 10.96 1.30 -3.83
C MET A 217 11.87 1.31 -2.59
N GLU A 218 12.78 0.35 -2.44
CA GLU A 218 13.78 0.32 -1.38
C GLU A 218 14.70 1.55 -1.45
N LYS A 219 15.08 1.97 -2.67
CA LYS A 219 15.89 3.19 -2.88
C LYS A 219 15.28 4.41 -2.18
N LEU A 220 13.95 4.48 -2.15
CA LEU A 220 13.18 5.58 -1.56
C LEU A 220 12.95 5.42 -0.05
N CYS A 221 13.18 4.23 0.50
CA CYS A 221 12.70 3.84 1.83
C CYS A 221 13.79 3.43 2.83
N ARG A 222 15.08 3.61 2.50
CA ARG A 222 16.26 3.18 3.29
C ARG A 222 16.04 3.24 4.80
N GLY A 223 16.21 2.09 5.48
CA GLY A 223 16.19 1.98 6.94
C GLY A 223 14.85 1.53 7.57
N PHE A 224 13.93 0.95 6.77
CA PHE A 224 12.63 0.49 7.27
C PHE A 224 12.65 -0.95 7.82
N LEU A 225 13.35 -1.85 7.13
CA LEU A 225 13.51 -3.25 7.51
C LEU A 225 14.92 -3.52 8.02
N SER A 226 15.07 -4.54 8.87
CA SER A 226 16.39 -5.04 9.21
C SER A 226 17.07 -5.63 7.97
N PRO A 227 18.42 -5.60 7.87
CA PRO A 227 19.14 -6.26 6.78
C PRO A 227 18.78 -7.75 6.63
N SER A 228 18.42 -8.43 7.72
CA SER A 228 17.95 -9.81 7.70
C SER A 228 16.57 -9.98 7.04
N ALA A 229 15.64 -9.06 7.29
CA ALA A 229 14.32 -9.05 6.64
C ALA A 229 14.46 -8.74 5.14
N MET A 230 15.30 -7.77 4.79
CA MET A 230 15.67 -7.46 3.40
C MET A 230 16.19 -8.70 2.65
N ALA A 231 17.18 -9.39 3.23
CA ALA A 231 17.76 -10.59 2.63
C ALA A 231 16.74 -11.75 2.52
N ALA A 232 15.82 -11.88 3.48
CA ALA A 232 14.76 -12.88 3.41
C ALA A 232 13.76 -12.59 2.26
N MET A 233 13.44 -11.31 2.03
CA MET A 233 12.57 -10.87 0.92
C MET A 233 13.22 -11.12 -0.44
N GLU A 234 14.51 -10.80 -0.58
CA GLU A 234 15.27 -11.08 -1.81
C GLU A 234 15.35 -12.57 -2.12
N LYS A 235 15.51 -13.40 -1.08
CA LYS A 235 15.65 -14.85 -1.23
C LYS A 235 14.34 -15.55 -1.53
N ASN A 236 13.25 -15.16 -0.86
CA ASN A 236 11.99 -15.91 -0.89
C ASN A 236 11.00 -15.38 -1.93
N GLY A 237 11.18 -14.15 -2.44
CA GLY A 237 10.39 -13.58 -3.54
C GLY A 237 8.89 -13.49 -3.22
N ALA A 238 8.12 -14.42 -3.77
CA ALA A 238 6.65 -14.46 -3.68
C ALA A 238 6.14 -14.79 -2.27
N ALA A 239 4.85 -14.54 -2.01
CA ALA A 239 4.19 -14.93 -0.79
C ALA A 239 4.19 -16.44 -0.60
N LYS A 240 4.21 -16.89 0.67
CA LYS A 240 4.18 -18.30 1.08
C LYS A 240 3.16 -19.12 0.30
N GLU A 241 1.91 -18.69 0.28
CA GLU A 241 0.79 -19.42 -0.31
C GLU A 241 0.98 -19.59 -1.83
N VAL A 242 1.56 -18.59 -2.50
CA VAL A 242 1.90 -18.65 -3.92
C VAL A 242 3.03 -19.68 -4.15
N ARG A 243 4.03 -19.73 -3.27
CA ARG A 243 5.10 -20.73 -3.33
C ARG A 243 4.56 -22.14 -3.09
N GLU A 244 3.73 -22.34 -2.07
CA GLU A 244 3.15 -23.65 -1.74
C GLU A 244 2.29 -24.23 -2.86
N VAL A 245 1.57 -23.37 -3.61
CA VAL A 245 0.84 -23.74 -4.82
C VAL A 245 1.81 -24.15 -5.93
N ASN A 246 2.85 -23.34 -6.18
CA ASN A 246 3.86 -23.66 -7.19
C ASN A 246 4.58 -24.99 -6.88
N ASP A 247 4.97 -25.21 -5.63
CA ASP A 247 5.61 -26.46 -5.18
C ASP A 247 4.66 -27.65 -5.32
N GLY A 248 3.38 -27.47 -5.01
CA GLY A 248 2.34 -28.48 -5.20
C GLY A 248 2.15 -28.85 -6.68
N VAL A 249 2.18 -27.85 -7.58
CA VAL A 249 2.14 -28.10 -9.04
C VAL A 249 3.36 -28.90 -9.48
N VAL A 250 4.57 -28.52 -9.04
CA VAL A 250 5.81 -29.24 -9.40
C VAL A 250 5.77 -30.69 -8.91
N TYR A 251 5.37 -30.90 -7.66
CA TYR A 251 5.23 -32.24 -7.09
C TYR A 251 4.21 -33.09 -7.84
N LEU A 252 3.05 -32.53 -8.15
CA LEU A 252 2.01 -33.22 -8.90
C LEU A 252 2.45 -33.61 -10.30
N VAL A 253 3.11 -32.70 -11.02
CA VAL A 253 3.68 -32.97 -12.35
C VAL A 253 4.70 -34.11 -12.30
N ALA A 254 5.55 -34.14 -11.27
CA ALA A 254 6.51 -35.23 -11.09
C ALA A 254 5.82 -36.57 -10.80
N ALA A 255 4.82 -36.59 -9.92
CA ALA A 255 4.07 -37.81 -9.60
C ALA A 255 3.35 -38.39 -10.84
N VAL A 256 2.74 -37.53 -11.66
CA VAL A 256 2.11 -37.92 -12.93
C VAL A 256 3.13 -38.51 -13.89
N ALA A 257 4.31 -37.89 -14.02
CA ALA A 257 5.35 -38.35 -14.94
C ALA A 257 5.92 -39.74 -14.58
N VAL A 258 5.95 -40.09 -13.30
CA VAL A 258 6.47 -41.39 -12.81
C VAL A 258 5.34 -42.42 -12.65
N GLY A 259 4.08 -42.05 -12.89
CA GLY A 259 2.93 -42.94 -12.78
C GLY A 259 2.56 -43.31 -11.33
N GLU A 260 2.94 -42.48 -10.36
CA GLU A 260 2.58 -42.66 -8.95
C GLU A 260 1.11 -42.30 -8.70
N ASN A 261 0.55 -42.70 -7.55
CA ASN A 261 -0.79 -42.28 -7.14
C ASN A 261 -0.80 -40.78 -6.82
N TYR A 262 -1.36 -39.98 -7.73
CA TYR A 262 -1.44 -38.52 -7.64
C TYR A 262 -2.76 -38.00 -7.02
N CYS A 263 -3.67 -38.87 -6.56
CA CYS A 263 -4.96 -38.45 -6.02
C CYS A 263 -4.81 -37.59 -4.75
N GLU A 264 -3.90 -37.98 -3.85
CA GLU A 264 -3.61 -37.23 -2.62
C GLU A 264 -2.93 -35.89 -2.94
N ALA A 265 -1.96 -35.90 -3.86
CA ALA A 265 -1.27 -34.70 -4.33
C ALA A 265 -2.24 -33.69 -4.97
N GLY A 266 -3.18 -34.16 -5.79
CA GLY A 266 -4.21 -33.35 -6.42
C GLY A 266 -5.15 -32.70 -5.41
N LYS A 267 -5.67 -33.48 -4.44
CA LYS A 267 -6.52 -32.95 -3.36
C LYS A 267 -5.79 -31.94 -2.46
N ASN A 268 -4.51 -32.19 -2.17
CA ASN A 268 -3.69 -31.25 -1.41
C ASN A 268 -3.54 -29.91 -2.16
N LEU A 269 -3.24 -29.97 -3.48
CA LEU A 269 -3.12 -28.79 -4.31
C LEU A 269 -4.45 -28.03 -4.44
N GLU A 270 -5.57 -28.74 -4.60
CA GLU A 270 -6.91 -28.15 -4.62
C GLU A 270 -7.20 -27.36 -3.34
N GLY A 271 -6.95 -27.96 -2.16
CA GLY A 271 -7.12 -27.26 -0.88
C GLY A 271 -6.24 -26.01 -0.74
N LYS A 272 -5.01 -26.05 -1.27
CA LYS A 272 -4.12 -24.87 -1.32
C LYS A 272 -4.64 -23.77 -2.25
N LEU A 273 -5.18 -24.13 -3.41
CA LEU A 273 -5.77 -23.17 -4.36
C LEU A 273 -6.99 -22.47 -3.75
N GLU A 274 -7.86 -23.19 -3.04
CA GLU A 274 -9.01 -22.61 -2.34
C GLU A 274 -8.59 -21.68 -1.19
N ALA A 275 -7.58 -22.08 -0.41
CA ALA A 275 -7.05 -21.25 0.66
C ALA A 275 -6.43 -19.95 0.12
N MET A 276 -5.66 -20.06 -0.97
CA MET A 276 -5.09 -18.91 -1.66
C MET A 276 -6.17 -17.98 -2.21
N GLU A 277 -7.24 -18.51 -2.83
CA GLU A 277 -8.35 -17.71 -3.35
C GLU A 277 -8.99 -16.83 -2.28
N LYS A 278 -9.34 -17.40 -1.13
CA LYS A 278 -9.96 -16.64 -0.02
C LYS A 278 -9.08 -15.48 0.44
N LEU A 279 -7.77 -15.68 0.47
CA LEU A 279 -6.80 -14.64 0.83
C LEU A 279 -6.68 -13.56 -0.25
N LEU A 280 -6.64 -13.95 -1.53
CA LEU A 280 -6.59 -13.02 -2.66
C LEU A 280 -7.85 -12.16 -2.75
N ASP A 281 -9.04 -12.73 -2.50
CA ASP A 281 -10.30 -11.97 -2.48
C ASP A 281 -10.32 -10.90 -1.39
N GLY A 282 -9.79 -11.24 -0.19
CA GLY A 282 -9.61 -10.29 0.89
C GLY A 282 -8.65 -9.15 0.52
N ILE A 283 -7.50 -9.49 -0.08
CA ILE A 283 -6.52 -8.51 -0.57
C ILE A 283 -7.14 -7.60 -1.64
N GLY A 284 -7.88 -8.17 -2.60
CA GLY A 284 -8.56 -7.42 -3.66
C GLY A 284 -9.58 -6.44 -3.10
N THR A 285 -10.45 -6.90 -2.21
CA THR A 285 -11.44 -6.05 -1.54
C THR A 285 -10.77 -4.88 -0.81
N ARG A 286 -9.64 -5.14 -0.11
CA ARG A 286 -8.91 -4.10 0.61
C ARG A 286 -8.20 -3.13 -0.35
N ALA A 287 -7.61 -3.62 -1.44
CA ALA A 287 -6.99 -2.78 -2.46
C ALA A 287 -8.02 -1.85 -3.13
N ASP A 288 -9.19 -2.36 -3.49
CA ASP A 288 -10.28 -1.58 -4.08
C ASP A 288 -10.83 -0.52 -3.12
N GLY A 289 -10.99 -0.87 -1.85
CA GLY A 289 -11.39 0.07 -0.81
C GLY A 289 -10.38 1.21 -0.66
N LEU A 290 -9.08 0.88 -0.65
CA LEU A 290 -8.00 1.86 -0.56
C LEU A 290 -7.93 2.76 -1.82
N PHE A 291 -8.12 2.19 -3.01
CA PHE A 291 -8.20 2.94 -4.26
C PHE A 291 -9.35 3.96 -4.20
N SER A 292 -10.52 3.52 -3.74
CA SER A 292 -11.70 4.36 -3.58
C SER A 292 -11.48 5.50 -2.58
N GLU A 293 -10.85 5.22 -1.43
CA GLU A 293 -10.50 6.22 -0.42
C GLU A 293 -9.56 7.30 -0.99
N ILE A 294 -8.50 6.90 -1.69
CA ILE A 294 -7.54 7.84 -2.29
C ILE A 294 -8.20 8.67 -3.39
N MET A 295 -9.02 8.04 -4.24
CA MET A 295 -9.78 8.75 -5.28
C MET A 295 -10.75 9.76 -4.69
N ALA A 296 -11.46 9.42 -3.61
CA ALA A 296 -12.36 10.34 -2.93
C ALA A 296 -11.63 11.58 -2.41
N GLY A 297 -10.47 11.40 -1.76
CA GLY A 297 -9.65 12.52 -1.28
C GLY A 297 -9.14 13.44 -2.41
N ARG A 298 -8.81 12.87 -3.57
CA ARG A 298 -8.44 13.67 -4.76
C ARG A 298 -9.61 14.46 -5.30
N ILE A 299 -10.80 13.85 -5.39
CA ILE A 299 -12.01 14.51 -5.87
C ILE A 299 -12.37 15.68 -4.94
N GLU A 300 -12.33 15.46 -3.62
CA GLU A 300 -12.58 16.50 -2.62
C GLU A 300 -11.62 17.68 -2.77
N LEU A 301 -10.32 17.41 -2.93
CA LEU A 301 -9.32 18.44 -3.18
C LEU A 301 -9.66 19.23 -4.46
N LEU A 302 -9.93 18.55 -5.57
CA LEU A 302 -10.26 19.20 -6.85
C LEU A 302 -11.54 20.05 -6.75
N ASP A 303 -12.55 19.59 -6.03
CA ASP A 303 -13.78 20.34 -5.82
C ASP A 303 -13.56 21.56 -4.92
N SER A 304 -12.71 21.45 -3.89
CA SER A 304 -12.33 22.60 -3.07
C SER A 304 -11.65 23.70 -3.90
N LEU A 305 -10.77 23.33 -4.84
CA LEU A 305 -10.11 24.26 -5.74
C LEU A 305 -11.09 24.92 -6.72
N ARG A 306 -12.11 24.19 -7.19
CA ARG A 306 -13.16 24.74 -8.07
C ARG A 306 -14.04 25.75 -7.35
N GLN A 307 -14.32 25.51 -6.07
CA GLN A 307 -15.11 26.42 -5.22
C GLN A 307 -14.33 27.67 -4.81
N MET A 308 -13.00 27.64 -4.90
CA MET A 308 -12.10 28.78 -4.66
C MET A 308 -11.94 29.73 -5.85
N LYS A 309 -12.81 29.67 -6.86
CA LYS A 309 -12.80 30.69 -7.92
C LYS A 309 -12.94 32.10 -7.33
N PRO A 310 -12.22 33.08 -7.89
CA PRO A 310 -11.96 34.39 -7.29
C PRO A 310 -13.21 35.22 -6.99
#